data_AF-A0A9W8TT92-F1
#
_entry.id   AF-A0A9W8TT92-F1
#
_cell.length_a   1.000
_cell.length_b   1.000
_cell.length_c   1.000
_cell.angle_alpha   90.00
_cell.angle_beta   90.00
_cell.angle_gamma   90.00
#
_symmetry.space_group_name_H-M   'P 1'
#
loop_
_entity.id
_entity.type
_entity.pdbx_description
1 polymer ?
#
loop_
_entity_poly.entity_id
_entity_poly.type
_entity_poly.pdbx_seq_one_letter_code
_entity_poly.pdbx_strand_id
1 'polypeptide(L)' 'EVRVSRISEHRWHGSQLSFRVHWEDKDITWQSKSSIARCTALDEYLSACGVGDTAELVKPAGKRPAVNKRRRRK' A
#
# COMPACT_ATOMS: atom_id res chain seq x y z
N GLU A 1 -3.08 -12.70 -22.36
CA GLU A 1 -2.36 -12.38 -21.11
C GLU A 1 -3.09 -11.23 -20.42
N VAL A 2 -3.55 -11.38 -19.19
CA VAL A 2 -4.27 -10.28 -18.50
C VAL A 2 -3.23 -9.32 -17.93
N ARG A 3 -3.15 -8.11 -18.48
CA ARG A 3 -2.19 -7.09 -18.08
C ARG A 3 -2.80 -6.16 -17.05
N VAL A 4 -2.10 -5.99 -15.94
CA VAL A 4 -2.41 -4.99 -14.93
C VAL A 4 -2.01 -3.62 -15.49
N SER A 5 -2.95 -2.68 -15.52
CA SER A 5 -2.70 -1.32 -16.00
C SER A 5 -2.00 -0.49 -14.92
N ARG A 6 -2.56 -0.43 -13.70
CA ARG A 6 -1.92 0.25 -12.56
C ARG A 6 -2.54 -0.14 -11.22
N ILE A 7 -1.81 0.11 -10.15
CA ILE A 7 -2.35 0.08 -8.79
C ILE A 7 -2.59 1.51 -8.33
N SER A 8 -3.81 1.81 -7.89
CA SER A 8 -4.17 3.15 -7.43
C SER A 8 -4.16 3.26 -5.91
N GLU A 9 -4.48 2.16 -5.21
CA GLU A 9 -4.75 2.21 -3.77
C GLU A 9 -4.41 0.89 -3.09
N HIS A 10 -4.15 0.95 -1.79
CA HIS A 10 -4.02 -0.22 -0.93
C HIS A 10 -4.82 -0.01 0.36
N ARG A 11 -5.35 -1.09 0.92
CA ARG A 11 -6.06 -1.09 2.19
C ARG A 11 -5.65 -2.27 3.06
N TRP A 12 -5.51 -1.99 4.35
CA TRP A 12 -5.33 -3.03 5.36
C TRP A 12 -6.69 -3.45 5.91
N HIS A 13 -7.00 -4.74 5.82
CA HIS A 13 -8.14 -5.37 6.45
C HIS A 13 -7.64 -6.31 7.55
N GLY A 14 -7.47 -5.76 8.75
CA GLY A 14 -6.84 -6.44 9.88
C GLY A 14 -5.38 -6.78 9.56
N SER A 15 -5.11 -8.06 9.31
CA SER A 15 -3.79 -8.57 8.94
C SER A 15 -3.60 -8.77 7.43
N GLN A 16 -4.67 -8.67 6.63
CA GLN A 16 -4.58 -8.80 5.18
C GLN A 16 -4.42 -7.45 4.51
N LEU A 17 -3.50 -7.39 3.55
CA LEU A 17 -3.30 -6.25 2.69
C LEU A 17 -3.91 -6.54 1.32
N SER A 18 -4.82 -5.68 0.89
CA SER A 18 -5.47 -5.73 -0.41
C SER A 18 -5.13 -4.47 -1.20
N PHE A 19 -4.98 -4.63 -2.51
CA PHE A 19 -4.63 -3.58 -3.43
C PHE A 19 -5.72 -3.43 -4.48
N ARG A 20 -6.02 -2.18 -4.82
CA ARG A 20 -6.97 -1.84 -5.87
C ARG A 20 -6.22 -1.80 -7.20
N VAL A 21 -6.42 -2.87 -7.97
CA VAL A 21 -5.77 -3.10 -9.25
C VAL A 21 -6.72 -2.64 -10.36
N HIS A 22 -6.22 -1.76 -11.21
CA HIS A 22 -6.88 -1.39 -12.46
C HIS A 22 -6.33 -2.26 -13.58
N TRP A 23 -7.22 -2.96 -14.27
CA TRP A 23 -6.90 -3.78 -15.43
C TRP A 23 -7.03 -2.98 -16.71
N GLU A 24 -6.37 -3.43 -17.79
CA GLU A 24 -6.52 -2.78 -19.11
C GLU A 24 -7.96 -2.82 -19.63
N ASP A 25 -8.76 -3.80 -19.21
CA ASP A 25 -10.18 -3.94 -19.57
C ASP A 25 -11.10 -2.92 -18.86
N LYS A 26 -10.52 -1.90 -18.19
CA LYS A 26 -11.20 -0.97 -17.27
C LYS A 26 -11.84 -1.64 -16.05
N ASP A 27 -11.61 -2.92 -15.84
CA ASP A 27 -12.03 -3.60 -14.63
C ASP A 27 -11.18 -3.15 -13.44
N ILE A 28 -11.79 -3.13 -12.26
CA ILE A 28 -11.14 -2.71 -11.02
C ILE A 28 -11.41 -3.76 -9.95
N THR A 29 -10.41 -4.58 -9.65
CA THR A 29 -10.53 -5.61 -8.62
C THR A 29 -9.63 -5.34 -7.43
N TRP A 30 -10.03 -5.89 -6.29
CA TRP A 30 -9.22 -5.89 -5.08
C TRP A 30 -8.46 -7.21 -4.99
N GLN A 31 -7.15 -7.15 -5.19
CA GLN A 31 -6.29 -8.32 -5.10
C GLN A 31 -5.47 -8.31 -3.81
N SER A 32 -5.29 -9.49 -3.21
CA SER A 32 -4.40 -9.63 -2.05
C SER A 32 -2.94 -9.46 -2.45
N LYS A 33 -2.07 -9.05 -1.51
CA LYS A 33 -0.60 -9.03 -1.70
C LYS A 33 -0.11 -10.27 -2.44
N SER A 34 -0.48 -11.46 -2.00
CA SER A 34 0.02 -12.72 -2.59
C SER A 34 -0.35 -12.90 -4.06
N SER A 35 -1.47 -12.34 -4.51
CA SER A 35 -1.92 -12.47 -5.89
C SER A 35 -1.19 -11.52 -6.84
N ILE A 36 -0.77 -10.34 -6.35
CA ILE A 36 -0.08 -9.32 -7.14
C ILE A 36 1.40 -9.14 -6.76
N ALA A 37 1.91 -9.97 -5.86
CA ALA A 37 3.32 -9.95 -5.43
C ALA A 37 4.31 -10.13 -6.59
N ARG A 38 3.84 -10.74 -7.70
CA ARG A 38 4.62 -10.96 -8.92
C ARG A 38 4.30 -9.96 -10.04
N CYS A 39 3.47 -8.95 -9.78
CA CYS A 39 3.14 -7.93 -10.78
C CYS A 39 4.13 -6.75 -10.69
N THR A 40 4.68 -6.35 -11.84
CA THR A 40 5.55 -5.17 -11.96
C THR A 40 4.87 -3.89 -11.47
N ALA A 41 3.56 -3.77 -11.69
CA ALA A 41 2.77 -2.63 -11.20
C ALA A 41 2.78 -2.48 -9.67
N LEU A 42 3.05 -3.56 -8.92
CA LEU A 42 3.23 -3.48 -7.47
C LEU A 42 4.57 -2.85 -7.11
N ASP A 43 5.64 -3.23 -7.83
CA ASP A 43 6.97 -2.69 -7.62
C ASP A 43 6.99 -1.18 -7.93
N GLU A 44 6.37 -0.78 -9.05
CA GLU A 44 6.20 0.64 -9.40
C GLU A 44 5.40 1.40 -8.33
N TYR A 45 4.33 0.80 -7.80
CA TYR A 45 3.52 1.42 -6.74
C TYR A 45 4.29 1.57 -5.42
N LEU A 46 5.06 0.54 -5.03
CA LEU A 46 5.90 0.57 -3.84
C LEU A 46 7.01 1.61 -3.99
N SER A 47 7.68 1.63 -5.14
CA SER A 47 8.69 2.63 -5.48
C SER A 47 8.10 4.05 -5.46
N ALA A 48 6.90 4.25 -6.00
CA ALA A 48 6.21 5.54 -5.97
C ALA A 48 5.84 5.96 -4.53
N CYS A 49 5.57 5.01 -3.65
CA CYS A 49 5.32 5.23 -2.24
C CYS A 49 6.62 5.34 -1.41
N GLY A 50 7.78 5.11 -2.02
CA GLY A 50 9.09 5.18 -1.35
C GLY A 50 9.36 4.02 -0.39
N VAL A 51 8.68 2.89 -0.56
CA VAL A 51 8.83 1.70 0.28
C VAL A 51 9.38 0.53 -0.53
N GLY A 52 10.22 -0.31 0.07
CA GLY A 52 10.80 -1.48 -0.60
C GLY A 52 9.94 -2.75 -0.48
N ASP A 53 9.10 -2.81 0.56
CA ASP A 53 8.15 -3.91 0.75
C ASP A 53 6.78 -3.39 1.15
N THR A 54 5.74 -4.07 0.69
CA THR A 54 4.36 -3.92 1.19
C THR A 54 4.19 -4.03 2.72
N ALA A 55 5.14 -4.64 3.44
CA ALA A 55 5.16 -4.71 4.89
C ALA A 55 5.54 -3.36 5.52
N GLU A 56 6.24 -2.51 4.78
CA GLU A 56 6.56 -1.13 5.15
C GLU A 56 5.43 -0.15 4.83
N LEU A 57 4.44 -0.55 4.01
CA LEU A 57 3.19 0.20 3.90
C LEU A 57 2.56 0.21 5.27
N VAL A 58 2.74 1.33 5.97
CA VAL A 58 2.34 1.53 7.36
C VAL A 58 0.93 0.99 7.55
N LYS A 59 0.80 -0.15 8.25
CA LYS A 59 -0.49 -0.54 8.81
C LYS A 59 -0.98 0.70 9.55
N PRO A 60 -2.24 1.17 9.37
CA PRO A 60 -2.80 2.23 10.20
C PRO A 60 -3.03 1.71 11.64
N ALA A 61 -2.01 1.12 12.26
CA ALA A 61 -1.92 0.77 13.65
C ALA A 61 -1.44 2.01 14.40
N GLY A 62 -2.34 2.98 14.55
CA GLY A 62 -2.39 3.85 15.73
C GLY A 62 -1.19 4.73 16.09
N LYS A 63 -0.15 4.85 15.26
CA LYS A 63 0.92 5.83 15.51
C LYS A 63 0.53 7.17 14.90
N ARG A 64 -0.31 7.89 15.67
CA ARG A 64 -0.19 9.33 15.80
C ARG A 64 1.32 9.65 15.81
N PRO A 65 1.85 10.61 15.04
CA PRO A 65 3.03 11.29 15.53
C PRO A 65 2.60 11.89 16.86
N ALA A 66 3.00 11.25 17.97
CA ALA A 66 3.00 11.87 19.26
C ALA A 66 3.91 13.09 19.06
N VAL A 67 3.29 14.25 18.82
CA VAL A 67 3.96 15.54 18.87
C VAL A 67 4.49 15.64 20.28
N ASN A 68 5.73 15.19 20.45
CA ASN A 68 6.44 15.23 21.71
C ASN A 68 6.86 16.68 21.93
N LYS A 69 5.91 17.56 22.23
CA LYS A 69 6.19 18.85 22.87
C LYS A 69 6.43 18.61 24.36
N ARG A 70 7.46 17.79 24.64
CA ARG A 70 8.06 17.72 25.97
C ARG A 70 8.81 19.04 26.18
N ARG A 71 8.16 19.91 26.96
CA ARG A 71 8.74 20.80 27.98
C ARG A 71 10.07 21.48 27.62
N ARG A 72 10.02 22.79 27.36
CA ARG A 72 11.02 23.71 27.92
C ARG A 72 10.40 24.41 29.12
N ARG A 73 10.91 24.06 30.30
CA ARG A 73 10.87 24.91 31.51
C ARG A 73 11.50 26.25 31.16
N LYS A 74 10.85 27.36 31.52
CA LYS A 74 11.50 28.48 32.23
C LYS A 74 10.43 29.32 32.90
#